data_AF-A0A191UWX3-F1
#
_entry.id   AF-A0A191UWX3-F1
#
_cell.length_a   1.000
_cell.length_b   1.000
_cell.length_c   1.000
_cell.angle_alpha   90.00
_cell.angle_beta   90.00
_cell.angle_gamma   90.00
#
_symmetry.space_group_name_H-M   'P 1'
#
loop_
_entity.id
_entity.type
_entity.pdbx_description
1 polymer ?
#
loop_
_entity_poly.entity_id
_entity_poly.type
_entity_poly.pdbx_seq_one_letter_code
_entity_poly.pdbx_strand_id
1 'polypeptide(L)'
;MTTNHIPQQRTAATVHPFPAIKPGYRLAPAKIGTDDSAQIVYIECPNWCDEDHVADFVGAVEDVIHRTQATYEGAVIVPSFGVAPYPQQLFAYVEADPSDTNPLLKAAHVTVEDPRAATMAYLTPEMAEKLADEVIGFASHLRHLARTVRLANQGDSDPDMDEALRRVRGEAV
;
A
#
# COMPACT_ATOMS: atom_id res chain seq x y z
N MET A 1 57.56 -42.67 25.29
CA MET A 1 57.31 -41.47 24.47
C MET A 1 56.11 -40.76 25.06
N THR A 2 56.32 -39.69 25.81
CA THR A 2 55.30 -38.92 26.52
C THR A 2 54.86 -37.74 25.66
N THR A 3 53.60 -37.72 25.25
CA THR A 3 52.97 -36.66 24.47
C THR A 3 52.63 -35.48 25.39
N ASN A 4 53.32 -34.36 25.21
CA ASN A 4 52.99 -33.09 25.87
C ASN A 4 51.66 -32.54 25.33
N HIS A 5 50.66 -32.48 26.18
CA HIS A 5 49.38 -31.85 25.88
C HIS A 5 49.50 -30.35 26.18
N ILE A 6 49.55 -29.52 25.14
CA ILE A 6 49.54 -28.06 25.27
C ILE A 6 48.08 -27.64 25.49
N PRO A 7 47.71 -27.06 26.65
CA PRO A 7 46.37 -26.57 26.87
C PRO A 7 46.07 -25.43 25.88
N GLN A 8 45.05 -25.59 25.05
CA GLN A 8 44.55 -24.52 24.21
C GLN A 8 44.04 -23.39 25.10
N GLN A 9 44.78 -22.26 25.12
CA GLN A 9 44.29 -21.02 25.69
C GLN A 9 43.01 -20.64 24.94
N ARG A 10 41.86 -20.71 25.63
CA ARG A 10 40.62 -20.10 25.17
C ARG A 10 40.87 -18.60 25.05
N THR A 11 41.02 -18.12 23.82
CA THR A 11 40.99 -16.69 23.53
C THR A 11 39.67 -16.14 24.04
N ALA A 12 39.73 -15.10 24.87
CA ALA A 12 38.54 -14.41 25.34
C ALA A 12 37.74 -13.95 24.10
N ALA A 13 36.46 -14.30 24.05
CA ALA A 13 35.59 -13.91 22.94
C ALA A 13 35.55 -12.38 22.88
N THR A 14 35.97 -11.82 21.75
CA THR A 14 35.78 -10.40 21.46
C THR A 14 34.27 -10.14 21.38
N VAL A 15 33.70 -9.54 22.42
CA VAL A 15 32.31 -9.09 22.40
C VAL A 15 32.28 -7.84 21.54
N HIS A 16 31.81 -7.98 20.30
CA HIS A 16 31.50 -6.83 19.47
C HIS A 16 30.24 -6.17 20.03
N PRO A 17 30.29 -4.87 20.41
CA PRO A 17 29.10 -4.19 20.88
C PRO A 17 28.07 -4.21 19.75
N PHE A 18 26.84 -4.58 20.08
CA PHE A 18 25.73 -4.45 19.15
C PHE A 18 25.58 -2.96 18.80
N PRO A 19 25.47 -2.60 17.51
CA PRO A 19 25.20 -1.23 17.13
C PRO A 19 23.91 -0.77 17.82
N ALA A 20 23.90 0.49 18.28
CA ALA A 20 22.72 1.07 18.89
C ALA A 20 21.59 1.10 17.86
N ILE A 21 20.42 0.60 18.24
CA ILE A 21 19.21 0.60 17.41
C ILE A 21 18.86 2.05 17.08
N LYS A 22 18.59 2.34 15.80
CA LYS A 22 18.19 3.68 15.36
C LYS A 22 16.89 4.14 16.03
N PRO A 23 16.72 5.44 16.33
CA PRO A 23 15.44 5.97 16.81
C PRO A 23 14.30 5.63 15.84
N GLY A 24 13.16 5.17 16.36
CA GLY A 24 12.03 4.74 15.55
C GLY A 24 12.13 3.31 15.00
N TYR A 25 13.14 2.55 15.41
CA TYR A 25 13.31 1.13 15.07
C TYR A 25 13.25 0.25 16.33
N ARG A 26 12.97 -1.04 16.11
CA ARG A 26 13.04 -2.14 17.08
C ARG A 26 13.84 -3.29 16.50
N LEU A 27 14.31 -4.21 17.34
CA LEU A 27 14.78 -5.51 16.85
C LEU A 27 13.57 -6.44 16.68
N ALA A 28 13.41 -6.98 15.48
CA ALA A 28 12.39 -8.00 15.18
C ALA A 28 13.06 -9.30 14.74
N PRO A 29 12.53 -10.48 15.10
CA PRO A 29 12.99 -11.74 14.53
C PRO A 29 12.55 -11.85 13.07
N ALA A 30 13.42 -12.40 12.23
CA ALA A 30 13.14 -12.71 10.83
C ALA A 30 13.64 -14.13 10.50
N LYS A 31 12.85 -14.88 9.74
CA LYS A 31 13.19 -16.22 9.27
C LYS A 31 13.84 -16.13 7.90
N ILE A 32 15.12 -16.47 7.81
CA ILE A 32 15.95 -16.32 6.61
C ILE A 32 16.50 -17.67 6.17
N GLY A 33 16.48 -17.94 4.86
CA GLY A 33 17.08 -19.13 4.24
C GLY A 33 16.08 -19.91 3.40
N THR A 34 16.37 -21.20 3.16
CA THR A 34 15.44 -22.13 2.51
C THR A 34 14.63 -22.90 3.55
N ASP A 35 13.60 -23.62 3.13
CA ASP A 35 12.78 -24.46 4.01
C ASP A 35 13.60 -25.46 4.84
N ASP A 36 14.66 -26.03 4.25
CA ASP A 36 15.54 -27.02 4.89
C ASP A 36 16.65 -26.41 5.76
N SER A 37 16.94 -25.12 5.61
CA SER A 37 18.09 -24.47 6.26
C SER A 37 17.79 -23.07 6.80
N ALA A 38 16.54 -22.81 7.18
CA ALA A 38 16.13 -21.53 7.72
C ALA A 38 16.70 -21.29 9.12
N GLN A 39 17.07 -20.03 9.40
CA GLN A 39 17.49 -19.57 10.71
C GLN A 39 16.72 -18.31 11.12
N ILE A 40 16.57 -18.10 12.42
CA ILE A 40 16.03 -16.85 12.96
C ILE A 40 17.20 -15.89 13.20
N VAL A 41 17.14 -14.73 12.55
CA VAL A 41 18.05 -13.60 12.80
C VAL A 41 17.26 -12.42 13.36
N TYR A 42 17.93 -11.51 14.05
CA TYR A 42 17.31 -10.26 14.49
C TYR A 42 17.72 -9.14 13.55
N ILE A 43 16.72 -8.42 13.04
CA ILE A 43 16.89 -7.30 12.10
C ILE A 43 16.42 -5.99 12.72
N GLU A 44 16.95 -4.87 12.23
CA GLU A 44 16.39 -3.55 12.55
C GLU A 44 15.09 -3.36 11.77
N CYS A 45 13.95 -3.27 12.48
CA CYS A 45 12.63 -3.14 11.90
C CYS A 45 12.02 -1.80 12.33
N PRO A 46 11.54 -0.95 11.39
CA PRO A 46 10.87 0.30 11.75
C PRO A 46 9.64 0.06 12.62
N ASN A 47 9.35 0.96 13.56
CA ASN A 47 8.20 0.83 14.47
C ASN A 47 6.83 0.84 13.76
N TRP A 48 6.77 1.35 12.53
CA TRP A 48 5.57 1.33 11.70
C TRP A 48 5.40 0.02 10.91
N CYS A 49 6.45 -0.78 10.75
CA CYS A 49 6.35 -2.07 10.06
C CYS A 49 5.58 -3.06 10.92
N ASP A 50 4.54 -3.66 10.37
CA ASP A 50 3.67 -4.64 11.03
C ASP A 50 3.73 -6.04 10.38
N GLU A 51 4.62 -6.23 9.40
CA GLU A 51 4.88 -7.52 8.78
C GLU A 51 5.48 -8.54 9.76
N ASP A 52 5.01 -9.79 9.66
CA ASP A 52 5.56 -10.91 10.42
C ASP A 52 6.70 -11.55 9.62
N HIS A 53 7.91 -11.03 9.79
CA HIS A 53 9.12 -11.53 9.11
C HIS A 53 9.50 -12.98 9.49
N VAL A 54 8.79 -13.64 10.42
CA VAL A 54 8.97 -15.07 10.72
C VAL A 54 7.98 -15.92 9.93
N ALA A 55 6.73 -15.46 9.81
CA ALA A 55 5.70 -16.12 9.00
C ALA A 55 5.96 -15.93 7.49
N ASP A 56 6.31 -14.70 7.09
CA ASP A 56 6.67 -14.32 5.73
C ASP A 56 8.18 -14.47 5.54
N PHE A 57 8.63 -15.72 5.44
CA PHE A 57 10.05 -16.03 5.32
C PHE A 57 10.63 -15.52 3.99
N VAL A 58 11.90 -15.08 4.02
CA VAL A 58 12.63 -14.66 2.82
C VAL A 58 13.94 -15.42 2.68
N GLY A 59 14.47 -15.47 1.45
CA GLY A 59 15.66 -16.25 1.13
C GLY A 59 16.93 -15.70 1.76
N ALA A 60 17.12 -14.38 1.70
CA ALA A 60 18.30 -13.70 2.22
C ALA A 60 17.92 -12.47 3.06
N VAL A 61 18.86 -11.97 3.87
CA VAL A 61 18.61 -10.80 4.75
C VAL A 61 18.36 -9.55 3.93
N GLU A 62 19.05 -9.45 2.78
CA GLU A 62 18.89 -8.35 1.83
C GLU A 62 17.50 -8.31 1.20
N ASP A 63 16.76 -9.43 1.15
CA ASP A 63 15.41 -9.50 0.59
C ASP A 63 14.32 -9.10 1.61
N VAL A 64 14.71 -8.68 2.82
CA VAL A 64 13.76 -8.20 3.81
C VAL A 64 13.25 -6.81 3.44
N ILE A 65 11.97 -6.75 3.12
CA ILE A 65 11.21 -5.51 2.92
C ILE A 65 10.47 -5.19 4.22
N HIS A 66 10.20 -3.91 4.47
CA HIS A 66 9.34 -3.47 5.58
C HIS A 66 8.09 -2.85 5.02
N ARG A 67 6.92 -3.28 5.49
CA ARG A 67 5.63 -2.72 5.06
C ARG A 67 4.63 -2.58 6.22
N THR A 68 3.67 -1.66 6.05
CA THR A 68 2.41 -1.68 6.80
C THR A 68 1.39 -2.58 6.11
N GLN A 69 0.47 -3.15 6.86
CA GLN A 69 -0.56 -4.02 6.33
C GLN A 69 -1.59 -3.19 5.54
N ALA A 70 -1.77 -3.55 4.26
CA ALA A 70 -2.90 -3.08 3.48
C ALA A 70 -4.15 -3.90 3.85
N THR A 71 -5.24 -3.22 4.20
CA THR A 71 -6.52 -3.88 4.52
C THR A 71 -7.60 -3.50 3.53
N TYR A 72 -8.57 -4.40 3.31
CA TYR A 72 -9.73 -4.11 2.48
C TYR A 72 -10.59 -2.96 3.02
N GLU A 73 -10.55 -2.70 4.34
CA GLU A 73 -11.27 -1.58 4.95
C GLU A 73 -10.63 -0.22 4.61
N GLY A 74 -9.32 -0.18 4.41
CA GLY A 74 -8.58 1.01 3.98
C GLY A 74 -8.54 1.22 2.45
N ALA A 75 -8.98 0.23 1.67
CA ALA A 75 -8.90 0.27 0.22
C ALA A 75 -9.99 1.15 -0.40
N VAL A 76 -9.66 1.83 -1.50
CA VAL A 76 -10.66 2.45 -2.36
C VAL A 76 -11.20 1.38 -3.29
N ILE A 77 -12.49 1.08 -3.14
CA ILE A 77 -13.19 0.10 -3.97
C ILE A 77 -14.18 0.84 -4.86
N VAL A 78 -14.09 0.62 -6.19
CA VAL A 78 -15.02 1.20 -7.18
C VAL A 78 -15.79 0.07 -7.84
N PRO A 79 -16.96 -0.34 -7.30
CA PRO A 79 -17.69 -1.52 -7.78
C PRO A 79 -18.14 -1.45 -9.24
N SER A 80 -18.36 -0.25 -9.74
CA SER A 80 -18.77 -0.01 -11.12
C SER A 80 -17.64 -0.18 -12.14
N PHE A 81 -16.38 -0.22 -11.68
CA PHE A 81 -15.20 -0.35 -12.54
C PHE A 81 -14.62 -1.75 -12.35
N GLY A 82 -14.16 -2.38 -13.42
CA GLY A 82 -13.62 -3.75 -13.41
C GLY A 82 -14.56 -4.78 -14.04
N VAL A 83 -14.05 -6.02 -14.19
CA VAL A 83 -14.82 -7.14 -14.73
C VAL A 83 -15.52 -7.86 -13.59
N ALA A 84 -16.85 -7.92 -13.61
CA ALA A 84 -17.63 -8.67 -12.64
C ALA A 84 -17.10 -10.12 -12.50
N PRO A 85 -17.01 -10.68 -11.28
CA PRO A 85 -17.49 -10.16 -10.00
C PRO A 85 -16.50 -9.23 -9.27
N TYR A 86 -15.47 -8.74 -9.94
CA TYR A 86 -14.34 -8.15 -9.29
C TYR A 86 -14.24 -6.64 -9.51
N PRO A 87 -14.46 -5.85 -8.45
CA PRO A 87 -14.35 -4.40 -8.55
C PRO A 87 -12.89 -3.98 -8.71
N GLN A 88 -12.69 -2.81 -9.29
CA GLN A 88 -11.41 -2.11 -9.25
C GLN A 88 -11.11 -1.76 -7.79
N GLN A 89 -9.90 -2.07 -7.34
CA GLN A 89 -9.43 -1.83 -5.98
C GLN A 89 -8.12 -1.06 -6.04
N LEU A 90 -7.94 -0.13 -5.12
CA LEU A 90 -6.68 0.58 -4.89
C LEU A 90 -6.32 0.46 -3.42
N PHE A 91 -5.14 -0.09 -3.15
CA PHE A 91 -4.55 -0.19 -1.83
C PHE A 91 -3.42 0.84 -1.71
N ALA A 92 -3.20 1.32 -0.50
CA ALA A 92 -2.07 2.16 -0.17
C ALA A 92 -1.46 1.70 1.16
N TYR A 93 -0.14 1.62 1.21
CA TYR A 93 0.60 1.22 2.41
C TYR A 93 2.00 1.84 2.40
N VAL A 94 2.63 1.92 3.57
CA VAL A 94 4.03 2.35 3.70
C VAL A 94 4.92 1.16 3.40
N GLU A 95 5.98 1.37 2.63
CA GLU A 95 6.98 0.37 2.28
C GLU A 95 8.40 0.95 2.38
N ALA A 96 9.39 0.11 2.65
CA ALA A 96 10.81 0.41 2.49
C ALA A 96 11.59 -0.89 2.22
N ASP A 97 12.48 -0.89 1.23
CA ASP A 97 13.46 -1.94 0.97
C ASP A 97 14.88 -1.41 1.28
N PRO A 98 15.42 -1.66 2.48
CA PRO A 98 16.74 -1.14 2.88
C PRO A 98 17.90 -1.55 1.97
N SER A 99 17.74 -2.61 1.18
CA SER A 99 18.77 -3.18 0.30
C SER A 99 18.66 -2.71 -1.14
N ASP A 100 17.55 -2.07 -1.53
CA ASP A 100 17.34 -1.58 -2.88
C ASP A 100 18.43 -0.55 -3.27
N THR A 101 18.77 -0.55 -4.55
CA THR A 101 19.71 0.38 -5.19
C THR A 101 19.05 1.71 -5.55
N ASN A 102 17.72 1.72 -5.74
CA ASN A 102 16.92 2.90 -5.97
C ASN A 102 16.72 3.67 -4.67
N PRO A 103 17.20 4.92 -4.56
CA PRO A 103 17.03 5.71 -3.34
C PRO A 103 15.58 5.91 -2.90
N LEU A 104 14.63 5.89 -3.85
CA LEU A 104 13.20 6.01 -3.55
C LEU A 104 12.68 4.79 -2.79
N LEU A 105 13.00 3.59 -3.27
CA LEU A 105 12.54 2.33 -2.68
C LEU A 105 13.26 2.03 -1.37
N LYS A 106 14.51 2.50 -1.26
CA LYS A 106 15.32 2.41 -0.04
C LYS A 106 14.77 3.21 1.14
N ALA A 107 14.17 4.37 0.85
CA ALA A 107 13.53 5.19 1.86
C ALA A 107 12.11 4.68 2.15
N ALA A 108 11.57 5.03 3.32
CA ALA A 108 10.15 4.84 3.57
C ALA A 108 9.34 5.67 2.58
N HIS A 109 8.44 5.02 1.85
CA HIS A 109 7.61 5.61 0.81
C HIS A 109 6.20 5.02 0.88
N VAL A 110 5.26 5.61 0.15
CA VAL A 110 3.90 5.07 0.01
C VAL A 110 3.82 4.29 -1.30
N THR A 111 3.49 3.02 -1.21
CA THR A 111 3.15 2.20 -2.38
C THR A 111 1.64 2.26 -2.58
N VAL A 112 1.21 2.60 -3.80
CA VAL A 112 -0.18 2.51 -4.24
C VAL A 112 -0.27 1.44 -5.31
N GLU A 113 -1.10 0.44 -5.09
CA GLU A 113 -1.27 -0.67 -6.01
C GLU A 113 -2.74 -0.93 -6.35
N ASP A 114 -2.95 -1.35 -7.59
CA ASP A 114 -4.09 -2.20 -7.96
C ASP A 114 -3.56 -3.63 -8.03
N PRO A 115 -4.07 -4.58 -7.22
CA PRO A 115 -3.61 -5.97 -7.22
C PRO A 115 -3.74 -6.68 -8.58
N ARG A 116 -4.44 -6.07 -9.54
CA ARG A 116 -4.65 -6.59 -10.90
C ARG A 116 -3.82 -5.87 -11.94
N ALA A 117 -3.24 -4.72 -11.62
CA ALA A 117 -2.39 -3.99 -12.52
C ALA A 117 -0.97 -4.59 -12.49
N ALA A 118 -0.29 -4.53 -13.62
CA ALA A 118 1.12 -4.94 -13.70
C ALA A 118 2.08 -3.91 -13.09
N THR A 119 1.57 -2.76 -12.64
CA THR A 119 2.39 -1.61 -12.21
C THR A 119 1.90 -1.07 -10.88
N MET A 120 2.85 -0.78 -10.00
CA MET A 120 2.64 -0.08 -8.74
C MET A 120 3.16 1.35 -8.86
N ALA A 121 2.63 2.25 -8.05
CA ALA A 121 3.15 3.60 -7.91
C ALA A 121 3.88 3.73 -6.58
N TYR A 122 5.14 4.15 -6.63
CA TYR A 122 5.97 4.43 -5.46
C TYR A 122 6.05 5.93 -5.27
N LEU A 123 5.56 6.43 -4.14
CA LEU A 123 5.30 7.84 -3.90
C LEU A 123 6.13 8.33 -2.71
N THR A 124 6.79 9.47 -2.87
CA THR A 124 7.26 10.23 -1.70
C THR A 124 6.05 10.73 -0.88
N PRO A 125 6.25 11.16 0.38
CA PRO A 125 5.16 11.73 1.18
C PRO A 125 4.42 12.87 0.46
N GLU A 126 5.13 13.78 -0.19
CA GLU A 126 4.55 14.91 -0.91
C GLU A 126 3.76 14.46 -2.15
N MET A 127 4.23 13.43 -2.84
CA MET A 127 3.52 12.83 -3.97
C MET A 127 2.24 12.12 -3.51
N ALA A 128 2.28 11.45 -2.35
CA ALA A 128 1.12 10.78 -1.77
C ALA A 128 0.05 11.79 -1.31
N GLU A 129 0.45 12.88 -0.65
CA GLU A 129 -0.45 13.98 -0.28
C GLU A 129 -1.11 14.61 -1.51
N LYS A 130 -0.30 14.88 -2.56
CA LYS A 130 -0.83 15.40 -3.83
C LYS A 130 -1.83 14.44 -4.48
N LEU A 131 -1.52 13.13 -4.52
CA LEU A 131 -2.45 12.13 -5.05
C LEU A 131 -3.75 12.10 -4.25
N ALA A 132 -3.67 12.20 -2.91
CA ALA A 132 -4.85 12.25 -2.06
C ALA A 132 -5.74 13.47 -2.39
N ASP A 133 -5.15 14.66 -2.56
CA ASP A 133 -5.86 15.87 -2.96
C ASP A 133 -6.52 15.72 -4.35
N GLU A 134 -5.83 15.10 -5.31
CA GLU A 134 -6.37 14.83 -6.64
C GLU A 134 -7.58 13.87 -6.58
N VAL A 135 -7.52 12.82 -5.76
CA VAL A 135 -8.63 11.88 -5.53
C VAL A 135 -9.82 12.60 -4.87
N ILE A 136 -9.58 13.46 -3.88
CA ILE A 136 -10.62 14.27 -3.23
C ILE A 136 -11.28 15.23 -4.24
N GLY A 137 -10.47 15.88 -5.07
CA GLY A 137 -10.92 16.76 -6.14
C GLY A 137 -11.82 16.03 -7.15
N PHE A 138 -11.39 14.85 -7.59
CA PHE A 138 -12.18 14.00 -8.47
C PHE A 138 -13.52 13.58 -7.84
N ALA A 139 -13.51 13.11 -6.60
CA ALA A 139 -14.74 12.72 -5.89
C ALA A 139 -15.72 13.91 -5.74
N SER A 140 -15.19 15.10 -5.49
CA SER A 140 -15.98 16.34 -5.41
C SER A 140 -16.61 16.71 -6.75
N HIS A 141 -15.86 16.57 -7.85
CA HIS A 141 -16.35 16.78 -9.21
C HIS A 141 -17.46 15.77 -9.57
N LEU A 142 -17.27 14.49 -9.25
CA LEU A 142 -18.28 13.45 -9.46
C LEU A 142 -19.60 13.77 -8.74
N ARG A 143 -19.53 14.23 -7.49
CA ARG A 143 -20.71 14.69 -6.74
C ARG A 143 -21.40 15.88 -7.41
N HIS A 144 -20.64 16.80 -8.00
CA HIS A 144 -21.20 17.92 -8.75
C HIS A 144 -21.94 17.43 -10.00
N LEU A 145 -21.32 16.56 -10.82
CA LEU A 145 -21.96 15.95 -11.99
C LEU A 145 -23.26 15.22 -11.61
N ALA A 146 -23.26 14.47 -10.50
CA ALA A 146 -24.45 13.79 -10.03
C ALA A 146 -25.60 14.77 -9.69
N ARG A 147 -25.30 15.94 -9.12
CA ARG A 147 -26.31 16.99 -8.88
C ARG A 147 -26.82 17.58 -10.19
N THR A 148 -25.93 17.89 -11.13
CA THR A 148 -26.29 18.40 -12.45
C THR A 148 -27.23 17.44 -13.19
N VAL A 149 -26.93 16.13 -13.17
CA VAL A 149 -27.78 15.09 -13.77
C VAL A 149 -29.16 15.05 -13.10
N ARG A 150 -29.24 15.16 -11.77
CA ARG A 150 -30.53 15.20 -11.07
C ARG A 150 -31.37 16.40 -11.48
N LEU A 151 -30.77 17.59 -11.57
CA LEU A 151 -31.46 18.80 -12.01
C LEU A 151 -31.97 18.68 -13.45
N ALA A 152 -31.13 18.15 -14.36
CA ALA A 152 -31.53 17.93 -15.75
C ALA A 152 -32.70 16.93 -15.87
N ASN A 153 -32.68 15.86 -15.06
CA ASN A 153 -33.73 14.83 -15.06
C ASN A 153 -34.99 15.23 -14.29
N GLN A 154 -34.93 16.29 -13.48
CA GLN A 154 -36.12 16.81 -12.79
C GLN A 154 -37.10 17.50 -13.74
N GLY A 155 -36.69 17.72 -15.00
CA GLY A 155 -37.60 18.06 -16.08
C GLY A 155 -38.19 19.45 -15.92
N ASP A 156 -37.77 20.32 -16.82
CA ASP A 156 -38.56 21.43 -17.37
C ASP A 156 -39.78 20.89 -18.15
N SER A 157 -40.41 19.79 -17.68
CA SER A 157 -41.79 19.47 -18.03
C SER A 157 -42.66 20.50 -17.31
N ASP A 158 -42.52 21.74 -17.75
CA ASP A 158 -43.42 22.81 -17.44
C ASP A 158 -44.80 22.31 -17.91
N PRO A 159 -45.71 22.00 -16.98
CA PRO A 159 -47.03 21.50 -17.33
C PRO A 159 -47.75 22.44 -18.30
N ASP A 160 -47.35 23.72 -18.31
CA ASP A 160 -47.86 24.75 -19.20
C ASP A 160 -47.36 24.58 -20.65
N MET A 161 -46.15 24.08 -20.88
CA MET A 161 -45.67 23.74 -22.22
C MET A 161 -46.39 22.51 -22.78
N ASP A 162 -46.65 21.52 -21.93
CA ASP A 162 -47.44 20.34 -22.30
C ASP A 162 -48.91 20.70 -22.56
N GLU A 163 -49.49 21.65 -21.82
CA GLU A 163 -50.84 22.18 -22.03
C GLU A 163 -50.93 23.07 -23.27
N ALA A 164 -49.93 23.91 -23.55
CA ALA A 164 -49.86 24.71 -24.78
C ALA A 164 -49.77 23.82 -26.03
N LEU A 165 -48.94 22.77 -25.99
CA LEU A 165 -48.86 21.77 -27.06
C LEU A 165 -50.16 20.97 -27.21
N ARG A 166 -50.89 20.71 -26.11
CA ARG A 166 -52.20 20.04 -26.12
C ARG A 166 -53.28 20.90 -26.78
N ARG A 167 -53.31 22.21 -26.51
CA ARG A 167 -54.24 23.17 -27.14
C ARG A 167 -54.01 23.29 -28.65
N VAL A 168 -52.76 23.46 -29.08
CA VAL A 168 -52.42 23.55 -30.52
C VAL A 168 -52.81 22.28 -31.28
N ARG A 169 -52.76 21.10 -30.66
CA ARG A 169 -53.17 19.83 -31.28
C ARG A 169 -54.69 19.57 -31.21
N GLY A 170 -55.39 20.15 -30.24
CA GLY A 170 -56.84 20.00 -30.06
C GLY A 170 -57.69 20.89 -30.97
N GLU A 171 -57.13 21.98 -31.51
CA GLU A 171 -57.85 22.93 -32.38
C GLU A 171 -57.81 22.55 -33.88
N ALA A 172 -57.29 21.38 -34.24
CA ALA A 172 -57.14 20.94 -35.63
C ALA A 172 -58.31 20.07 -36.17
N VAL A 173 -59.52 20.17 -35.62
CA VAL A 173 -60.73 19.43 -36.07
C VAL A 173 -61.74 20.36 -36.72
#